data_AF-A0A2N2QV52-F1
#
_entry.id   AF-A0A2N2QV52-F1
#
_cell.length_a   1.000
_cell.length_b   1.000
_cell.length_c   1.000
_cell.angle_alpha   90.00
_cell.angle_beta   90.00
_cell.angle_gamma   90.00
#
_symmetry.space_group_name_H-M   'P 1'
#
loop_
_entity.id
_entity.type
_entity.pdbx_description
1 polymer ?
#
loop_
_entity_poly.entity_id
_entity_poly.type
_entity_poly.pdbx_seq_one_letter_code
_entity_poly.pdbx_strand_id
1 'polypeptide(L)'
;MTSSRSCKTWLKGIGLALLVVAVIGGMIGYDRGFREHRQPDWVTATPDMRFKYGSIGAEQDSGIPYWIFYVLPRVFPEKFKEDGKVVPGGYAALGVPWEMGQELPVGFTKKIIGFARVANNCAVCHTTTYRVSADSNPVFVVGGPGHTTNVQAFFRLLIDCARDPRFNADILMAEINRVTHLDWIDQLLYRFLIIPMTKQRLLEREAQFAWIYREDFPEWGRGRDDGMNLTKYFMIKAPMDDTFGPADMPAIWNLKKYDPAKGSRPNYASDTHDVHSVVIDSALGVLGAPPKNNARFMEQVEWLKAYLSELQPPNYPFPIDQARAASGKALFASHCADCHASDKTGTALPLAEIGTDRGRLDTWNKDAAIKANQVVKEMGLERKGLVEEDLPGYHIPFLDGLWLRAPYLHNGSVPTLRDLLEPVANRPKVFWRGYDVYDQAKVGFVTDTPEAQRVGTKLDTASKGGGNQGHEFGTALSAPEKEALVEYLKTL
;
A
#
# COMPACT_ATOMS: atom_id res chain seq x y z
N MET A 1 -69.76 30.35 -30.41
CA MET A 1 -68.28 30.44 -30.23
C MET A 1 -67.91 29.93 -28.84
N THR A 2 -67.70 28.63 -28.67
CA THR A 2 -67.22 28.05 -27.39
C THR A 2 -66.50 26.73 -27.65
N SER A 3 -65.24 26.78 -28.09
CA SER A 3 -64.34 25.62 -28.06
C SER A 3 -62.86 26.06 -28.18
N SER A 4 -62.29 26.63 -27.12
CA SER A 4 -60.82 26.84 -27.08
C SER A 4 -60.18 26.79 -25.70
N ARG A 5 -60.94 26.56 -24.61
CA ARG A 5 -60.38 26.54 -23.24
C ARG A 5 -59.86 25.16 -22.77
N SER A 6 -60.39 24.05 -23.30
CA SER A 6 -59.99 22.69 -22.91
C SER A 6 -58.58 22.28 -23.39
N CYS A 7 -58.14 22.83 -24.53
CA CYS A 7 -56.85 22.49 -25.14
C CYS A 7 -55.63 23.07 -24.37
N LYS A 8 -55.83 23.98 -23.39
CA LYS A 8 -54.73 24.54 -22.57
C LYS A 8 -54.53 23.80 -21.24
N THR A 9 -55.53 23.08 -20.74
CA THR A 9 -55.48 22.37 -19.46
C THR A 9 -54.78 21.02 -19.55
N TRP A 10 -54.99 20.25 -20.63
CA TRP A 10 -54.27 18.99 -20.85
C TRP A 10 -52.77 19.20 -21.14
N LEU A 11 -52.39 20.23 -21.91
CA LEU A 11 -50.98 20.60 -22.11
C LEU A 11 -50.28 21.01 -20.81
N LYS A 12 -50.99 21.71 -19.91
CA LYS A 12 -50.48 22.00 -18.56
C LYS A 12 -50.36 20.73 -17.70
N GLY A 13 -51.31 19.80 -17.82
CA GLY A 13 -51.26 18.50 -17.16
C GLY A 13 -50.09 17.64 -17.65
N ILE A 14 -49.86 17.58 -18.96
CA ILE A 14 -48.70 16.91 -19.57
C ILE A 14 -47.40 17.58 -19.13
N GLY A 15 -47.33 18.92 -19.17
CA GLY A 15 -46.16 19.66 -18.72
C GLY A 15 -45.83 19.41 -17.25
N LEU A 16 -46.85 19.38 -16.38
CA LEU A 16 -46.67 19.05 -14.96
C LEU A 16 -46.24 17.59 -14.76
N ALA A 17 -46.82 16.64 -15.50
CA ALA A 17 -46.43 15.24 -15.44
C ALA A 17 -44.98 15.04 -15.90
N LEU A 18 -44.55 15.69 -16.98
CA LEU A 18 -43.17 15.67 -17.45
C LEU A 18 -42.22 16.29 -16.44
N LEU A 19 -42.60 17.40 -15.80
CA LEU A 19 -41.81 18.01 -14.73
C LEU A 19 -41.66 17.06 -13.53
N VAL A 20 -42.74 16.41 -13.10
CA VAL A 20 -42.71 15.43 -12.01
C VAL A 20 -41.82 14.24 -12.36
N VAL A 21 -41.91 13.70 -13.57
CA VAL A 21 -41.03 12.62 -14.04
C VAL A 21 -39.57 13.09 -14.09
N ALA A 22 -39.30 14.30 -14.57
CA ALA A 22 -37.95 14.86 -14.61
C ALA A 22 -37.38 15.06 -13.20
N VAL A 23 -38.18 15.54 -12.24
CA VAL A 23 -37.79 15.70 -10.84
C VAL A 23 -37.52 14.35 -10.20
N ILE A 24 -38.41 13.35 -10.36
CA ILE A 24 -38.21 12.00 -9.83
C ILE A 24 -36.96 11.35 -10.46
N GLY A 25 -36.81 11.45 -11.78
CA GLY A 25 -35.63 10.96 -12.48
C GLY A 25 -34.34 11.63 -12.01
N GLY A 26 -34.38 12.95 -11.78
CA GLY A 26 -33.26 13.71 -11.22
C GLY A 26 -32.92 13.29 -9.78
N MET A 27 -33.93 13.07 -8.93
CA MET A 27 -33.74 12.57 -7.56
C MET A 27 -33.12 11.16 -7.55
N ILE A 28 -33.63 10.24 -8.38
CA ILE A 28 -33.07 8.88 -8.53
C ILE A 28 -31.64 8.96 -9.07
N GLY A 29 -31.39 9.79 -10.09
CA GLY A 29 -30.06 9.98 -10.67
C GLY A 29 -29.06 10.52 -9.65
N TYR A 30 -29.48 11.47 -8.81
CA TYR A 30 -28.65 11.96 -7.71
C TYR A 30 -28.37 10.86 -6.67
N ASP A 31 -29.43 10.17 -6.21
CA ASP A 31 -29.33 9.13 -5.18
C ASP A 31 -28.45 7.95 -5.63
N ARG A 32 -28.61 7.46 -6.87
CA ARG A 32 -27.88 6.31 -7.41
C ARG A 32 -26.57 6.64 -8.09
N GLY A 33 -26.31 7.92 -8.39
CA GLY A 33 -25.10 8.36 -9.08
C GLY A 33 -24.07 9.05 -8.17
N PHE A 34 -24.53 9.89 -7.24
CA PHE A 34 -23.68 10.90 -6.59
C PHE A 34 -23.82 10.98 -5.08
N ARG A 35 -24.94 10.52 -4.51
CA ARG A 35 -25.19 10.62 -3.07
C ARG A 35 -24.16 9.82 -2.29
N GLU A 36 -23.48 10.50 -1.38
CA GLU A 36 -22.53 9.88 -0.48
C GLU A 36 -23.20 9.44 0.82
N HIS A 37 -22.92 8.23 1.27
CA HIS A 37 -23.36 7.73 2.58
C HIS A 37 -22.18 7.58 3.53
N ARG A 38 -22.46 7.77 4.83
CA ARG A 38 -21.49 7.46 5.88
C ARG A 38 -21.17 5.96 5.86
N GLN A 39 -19.92 5.60 6.09
CA GLN A 39 -19.55 4.22 6.36
C GLN A 39 -20.21 3.74 7.67
N PRO A 40 -20.44 2.43 7.83
CA PRO A 40 -20.98 1.87 9.07
C PRO A 40 -20.15 2.23 10.30
N ASP A 41 -20.80 2.39 11.45
CA ASP A 41 -20.20 2.91 12.69
C ASP A 41 -19.03 2.06 13.21
N TRP A 42 -19.06 0.75 12.93
CA TRP A 42 -17.99 -0.17 13.31
C TRP A 42 -16.65 0.17 12.66
N VAL A 43 -16.67 0.79 11.46
CA VAL A 43 -15.44 1.20 10.75
C VAL A 43 -14.67 2.23 11.57
N THR A 44 -15.37 3.07 12.33
CA THR A 44 -14.76 4.12 13.16
C THR A 44 -14.85 3.82 14.66
N ALA A 45 -15.16 2.58 15.04
CA ALA A 45 -15.34 2.22 16.46
C ALA A 45 -14.03 2.32 17.26
N THR A 46 -12.88 2.07 16.63
CA THR A 46 -11.56 2.30 17.20
C THR A 46 -10.63 2.96 16.17
N PRO A 47 -9.53 3.61 16.60
CA PRO A 47 -8.53 4.15 15.68
C PRO A 47 -7.97 3.09 14.71
N ASP A 48 -7.67 1.89 15.20
CA ASP A 48 -7.22 0.75 14.39
C ASP A 48 -8.24 0.34 13.34
N MET A 49 -9.53 0.28 13.68
CA MET A 49 -10.58 -0.05 12.71
C MET A 49 -10.69 1.04 11.64
N ARG A 50 -10.57 2.32 12.04
CA ARG A 50 -10.59 3.44 11.09
C ARG A 50 -9.37 3.40 10.18
N PHE A 51 -8.21 3.02 10.70
CA PHE A 51 -7.01 2.85 9.88
C PHE A 51 -7.18 1.68 8.90
N LYS A 52 -7.67 0.53 9.36
CA LYS A 52 -7.81 -0.68 8.56
C LYS A 52 -8.89 -0.59 7.46
N TYR A 53 -10.03 0.06 7.74
CA TYR A 53 -11.23 -0.01 6.87
C TYR A 53 -11.84 1.36 6.53
N GLY A 54 -11.32 2.45 7.09
CA GLY A 54 -11.80 3.81 6.84
C GLY A 54 -11.43 4.33 5.46
N SER A 55 -12.41 4.88 4.76
CA SER A 55 -12.24 5.55 3.47
C SER A 55 -11.43 6.83 3.62
N ILE A 56 -10.44 7.00 2.73
CA ILE A 56 -9.71 8.26 2.55
C ILE A 56 -10.26 9.09 1.38
N GLY A 57 -11.32 8.62 0.71
CA GLY A 57 -11.97 9.30 -0.43
C GLY A 57 -11.69 8.71 -1.80
N ALA A 58 -10.84 7.68 -1.91
CA ALA A 58 -10.41 7.08 -3.18
C ALA A 58 -11.58 6.51 -4.01
N GLU A 59 -12.71 6.19 -3.37
CA GLU A 59 -13.91 5.67 -4.02
C GLU A 59 -14.56 6.66 -5.00
N GLN A 60 -14.24 7.95 -4.90
CA GLN A 60 -14.79 8.99 -5.78
C GLN A 60 -14.29 8.87 -7.23
N ASP A 61 -13.01 8.51 -7.43
CA ASP A 61 -12.36 8.47 -8.75
C ASP A 61 -11.80 7.09 -9.13
N SER A 62 -11.29 6.34 -8.14
CA SER A 62 -10.58 5.07 -8.33
C SER A 62 -11.36 3.86 -7.80
N GLY A 63 -12.53 4.08 -7.20
CA GLY A 63 -13.35 3.01 -6.60
C GLY A 63 -13.94 2.05 -7.62
N ILE A 64 -13.72 0.76 -7.42
CA ILE A 64 -14.33 -0.29 -8.23
C ILE A 64 -15.73 -0.60 -7.68
N PRO A 65 -16.78 -0.68 -8.52
CA PRO A 65 -18.10 -1.09 -8.04
C PRO A 65 -18.03 -2.43 -7.29
N TYR A 66 -18.56 -2.47 -6.07
CA TYR A 66 -18.36 -3.57 -5.13
C TYR A 66 -18.77 -4.93 -5.72
N TRP A 67 -19.90 -5.00 -6.42
CA TRP A 67 -20.37 -6.26 -6.98
C TRP A 67 -19.52 -6.73 -8.17
N ILE A 68 -18.89 -5.82 -8.91
CA ILE A 68 -17.90 -6.20 -9.94
C ILE A 68 -16.67 -6.79 -9.25
N PHE A 69 -16.11 -6.08 -8.27
CA PHE A 69 -14.98 -6.54 -7.47
C PHE A 69 -15.25 -7.93 -6.87
N TYR A 70 -16.38 -8.10 -6.20
CA TYR A 70 -16.78 -9.35 -5.56
C TYR A 70 -16.75 -10.57 -6.49
N VAL A 71 -17.18 -10.41 -7.75
CA VAL A 71 -17.27 -11.55 -8.69
C VAL A 71 -15.98 -11.78 -9.51
N LEU A 72 -14.98 -10.89 -9.46
CA LEU A 72 -13.75 -11.07 -10.25
C LEU A 72 -13.05 -12.41 -9.97
N PRO A 73 -12.88 -12.87 -8.71
CA PRO A 73 -12.29 -14.18 -8.42
C PRO A 73 -13.00 -15.36 -9.07
N ARG A 74 -14.32 -15.26 -9.28
CA ARG A 74 -15.13 -16.32 -9.87
C ARG A 74 -15.06 -16.30 -11.40
N VAL A 75 -15.02 -15.11 -11.99
CA VAL A 75 -15.00 -14.94 -13.46
C VAL A 75 -13.60 -15.15 -14.02
N PHE A 76 -12.57 -14.74 -13.27
CA PHE A 76 -11.17 -14.73 -13.70
C PHE A 76 -10.23 -15.44 -12.72
N PRO A 77 -10.54 -16.66 -12.25
CA PRO A 77 -9.70 -17.35 -11.26
C PRO A 77 -8.24 -17.51 -11.74
N GLU A 78 -8.02 -17.64 -13.05
CA GLU A 78 -6.69 -17.79 -13.64
C GLU A 78 -5.83 -16.52 -13.66
N LYS A 79 -6.41 -15.35 -13.32
CA LYS A 79 -5.67 -14.08 -13.21
C LYS A 79 -5.10 -13.86 -11.81
N PHE A 80 -5.52 -14.64 -10.82
CA PHE A 80 -4.98 -14.60 -9.47
C PHE A 80 -3.70 -15.45 -9.42
N LYS A 81 -2.56 -14.78 -9.61
CA LYS A 81 -1.26 -15.42 -9.72
C LYS A 81 -0.29 -14.95 -8.64
N GLU A 82 0.58 -15.85 -8.22
CA GLU A 82 1.76 -15.58 -7.39
C GLU A 82 2.96 -16.26 -8.04
N ASP A 83 4.05 -15.51 -8.23
CA ASP A 83 5.27 -15.99 -8.91
C ASP A 83 4.97 -16.74 -10.23
N GLY A 84 4.07 -16.16 -11.03
CA GLY A 84 3.61 -16.71 -12.32
C GLY A 84 2.62 -17.88 -12.25
N LYS A 85 2.34 -18.44 -11.07
CA LYS A 85 1.46 -19.60 -10.87
C LYS A 85 0.07 -19.17 -10.43
N VAL A 86 -0.97 -19.81 -10.94
CA VAL A 86 -2.35 -19.57 -10.48
C VAL A 86 -2.50 -20.08 -9.05
N VAL A 87 -3.00 -19.24 -8.14
CA VAL A 87 -3.21 -19.57 -6.73
C VAL A 87 -4.69 -19.48 -6.38
N PRO A 88 -5.27 -20.50 -5.72
CA PRO A 88 -6.66 -20.46 -5.29
C PRO A 88 -6.87 -19.44 -4.15
N GLY A 89 -8.14 -19.05 -3.92
CA GLY A 89 -8.51 -18.17 -2.79
C GLY A 89 -8.83 -16.72 -3.17
N GLY A 90 -8.83 -16.38 -4.47
CA GLY A 90 -9.21 -15.06 -4.94
C GLY A 90 -8.26 -14.00 -4.40
N TYR A 91 -8.78 -12.93 -3.80
CA TYR A 91 -7.97 -11.81 -3.30
C TYR A 91 -6.89 -12.23 -2.29
N ALA A 92 -7.07 -13.33 -1.55
CA ALA A 92 -6.04 -13.87 -0.65
C ALA A 92 -4.74 -14.24 -1.38
N ALA A 93 -4.79 -14.57 -2.69
CA ALA A 93 -3.59 -14.83 -3.50
C ALA A 93 -2.65 -13.61 -3.55
N LEU A 94 -3.19 -12.40 -3.40
CA LEU A 94 -2.41 -11.16 -3.35
C LEU A 94 -1.70 -10.96 -2.00
N GLY A 95 -1.89 -11.86 -1.04
CA GLY A 95 -1.30 -11.80 0.31
C GLY A 95 -1.75 -10.60 1.13
N VAL A 96 -2.89 -10.00 0.77
CA VAL A 96 -3.52 -8.95 1.55
C VAL A 96 -3.95 -9.52 2.92
N PRO A 97 -3.63 -8.86 4.04
CA PRO A 97 -4.06 -9.31 5.36
C PRO A 97 -5.59 -9.37 5.45
N TRP A 98 -6.16 -10.48 5.91
CA TRP A 98 -7.61 -10.66 6.00
C TRP A 98 -8.03 -11.17 7.37
N GLU A 99 -8.67 -10.31 8.15
CA GLU A 99 -9.17 -10.67 9.48
C GLU A 99 -10.41 -11.57 9.39
N MET A 100 -10.48 -12.57 10.26
CA MET A 100 -11.63 -13.47 10.33
C MET A 100 -12.93 -12.68 10.57
N GLY A 101 -13.96 -12.97 9.79
CA GLY A 101 -15.27 -12.33 9.89
C GLY A 101 -15.38 -10.97 9.18
N GLN A 102 -14.30 -10.45 8.60
CA GLN A 102 -14.34 -9.22 7.82
C GLN A 102 -14.69 -9.50 6.35
N GLU A 103 -15.57 -8.67 5.79
CA GLU A 103 -16.05 -8.80 4.41
C GLU A 103 -14.95 -8.53 3.38
N LEU A 104 -14.07 -7.57 3.67
CA LEU A 104 -12.97 -7.16 2.82
C LEU A 104 -11.65 -7.30 3.58
N PRO A 105 -10.52 -7.49 2.88
CA PRO A 105 -9.21 -7.49 3.51
C PRO A 105 -8.89 -6.15 4.18
N VAL A 106 -7.96 -6.18 5.12
CA VAL A 106 -7.38 -4.95 5.70
C VAL A 106 -6.80 -4.09 4.58
N GLY A 107 -7.08 -2.78 4.65
CA GLY A 107 -6.66 -1.85 3.62
C GLY A 107 -7.64 -1.69 2.47
N PHE A 108 -8.73 -2.44 2.44
CA PHE A 108 -9.82 -2.29 1.48
C PHE A 108 -11.02 -1.62 2.16
N THR A 109 -11.51 -0.57 1.53
CA THR A 109 -12.59 0.26 2.07
C THR A 109 -13.86 0.00 1.26
N LYS A 110 -15.01 0.00 1.91
CA LYS A 110 -16.32 -0.07 1.26
C LYS A 110 -17.12 1.18 1.58
N LYS A 111 -17.54 1.90 0.55
CA LYS A 111 -18.30 3.15 0.70
C LYS A 111 -19.34 3.29 -0.41
N ILE A 112 -20.49 3.89 -0.08
CA ILE A 112 -21.56 4.14 -1.05
C ILE A 112 -21.45 5.58 -1.54
N ILE A 113 -21.23 5.72 -2.85
CA ILE A 113 -21.29 6.98 -3.59
C ILE A 113 -22.13 6.70 -4.83
N GLY A 114 -23.44 6.94 -4.71
CA GLY A 114 -24.45 6.42 -5.61
C GLY A 114 -24.70 4.91 -5.42
N PHE A 115 -23.64 4.12 -5.58
CA PHE A 115 -23.61 2.67 -5.36
C PHE A 115 -22.37 2.28 -4.54
N ALA A 116 -22.35 1.07 -4.00
CA ALA A 116 -21.22 0.57 -3.22
C ALA A 116 -19.96 0.42 -4.08
N ARG A 117 -18.84 0.98 -3.60
CA ARG A 117 -17.52 0.94 -4.24
C ARG A 117 -16.48 0.44 -3.26
N VAL A 118 -15.46 -0.22 -3.80
CA VAL A 118 -14.26 -0.68 -3.11
C VAL A 118 -13.08 0.16 -3.55
N ALA A 119 -12.30 0.67 -2.60
CA ALA A 119 -11.01 1.28 -2.86
C ALA A 119 -9.98 0.80 -1.82
N ASN A 120 -8.78 1.36 -1.86
CA ASN A 120 -7.72 1.06 -0.91
C ASN A 120 -7.44 2.27 -0.01
N ASN A 121 -6.88 1.99 1.17
CA ASN A 121 -6.28 2.98 2.06
C ASN A 121 -4.86 2.56 2.46
N CYS A 122 -4.21 3.34 3.33
CA CYS A 122 -2.82 3.13 3.76
C CYS A 122 -2.55 1.73 4.36
N ALA A 123 -3.55 1.09 4.96
CA ALA A 123 -3.38 -0.18 5.67
C ALA A 123 -3.05 -1.36 4.73
N VAL A 124 -3.26 -1.22 3.42
CA VAL A 124 -2.88 -2.25 2.43
C VAL A 124 -1.36 -2.47 2.37
N CYS A 125 -0.59 -1.40 2.59
CA CYS A 125 0.88 -1.43 2.63
C CYS A 125 1.45 -1.39 4.06
N HIS A 126 0.65 -0.96 5.03
CA HIS A 126 1.10 -0.69 6.40
C HIS A 126 0.35 -1.51 7.47
N THR A 127 0.17 -2.80 7.19
CA THR A 127 -0.30 -3.78 8.17
C THR A 127 0.56 -5.03 8.08
N THR A 128 1.31 -5.31 9.13
CA THR A 128 2.08 -6.55 9.23
C THR A 128 1.19 -7.69 9.71
N THR A 129 1.39 -8.88 9.15
CA THR A 129 0.92 -10.13 9.75
C THR A 129 2.09 -10.96 10.22
N TYR A 130 1.95 -11.63 11.37
CA TYR A 130 2.87 -12.69 11.75
C TYR A 130 2.12 -13.85 12.42
N ARG A 131 2.70 -15.04 12.32
CA ARG A 131 2.24 -16.28 12.94
C ARG A 131 3.37 -16.89 13.74
N VAL A 132 3.04 -17.39 14.92
CA VAL A 132 3.98 -18.07 15.82
C VAL A 132 4.40 -19.44 15.26
N SER A 133 3.49 -20.07 14.52
CA SER A 133 3.69 -21.33 13.82
C SER A 133 2.77 -21.41 12.59
N ALA A 134 3.04 -22.35 11.69
CA ALA A 134 2.25 -22.54 10.47
C ALA A 134 0.75 -22.83 10.73
N ASP A 135 0.39 -23.34 11.90
CA ASP A 135 -1.00 -23.68 12.26
C ASP A 135 -1.69 -22.62 13.13
N SER A 136 -0.96 -21.58 13.54
CA SER A 136 -1.51 -20.50 14.36
C SER A 136 -2.31 -19.48 13.53
N ASN A 137 -3.27 -18.80 14.15
CA ASN A 137 -3.93 -17.66 13.54
C ASN A 137 -2.95 -16.50 13.39
N PRO A 138 -3.02 -15.72 12.29
CA PRO A 138 -2.21 -14.52 12.12
C PRO A 138 -2.57 -13.44 13.15
N VAL A 139 -1.54 -12.78 13.66
CA VAL A 139 -1.64 -11.54 14.43
C VAL A 139 -1.44 -10.38 13.47
N PHE A 140 -2.35 -9.40 13.52
CA PHE A 140 -2.33 -8.21 12.67
C PHE A 140 -1.79 -7.03 13.47
N VAL A 141 -0.79 -6.34 12.92
CA VAL A 141 -0.15 -5.19 13.55
C VAL A 141 -0.24 -3.99 12.60
N VAL A 142 -1.05 -3.01 13.00
CA VAL A 142 -1.22 -1.75 12.26
C VAL A 142 0.07 -0.92 12.33
N GLY A 143 0.40 -0.24 11.24
CA GLY A 143 1.56 0.65 11.15
C GLY A 143 2.89 -0.06 10.86
N GLY A 144 2.91 -1.40 10.85
CA GLY A 144 4.09 -2.16 10.43
C GLY A 144 4.18 -2.40 8.92
N PRO A 145 5.30 -2.93 8.40
CA PRO A 145 5.48 -3.30 7.00
C PRO A 145 4.45 -4.33 6.50
N GLY A 146 3.76 -4.03 5.40
CA GLY A 146 2.86 -4.95 4.69
C GLY A 146 3.59 -6.02 3.90
N HIS A 147 4.49 -6.77 4.54
CA HIS A 147 5.47 -7.66 3.88
C HIS A 147 4.85 -8.81 3.05
N THR A 148 3.57 -9.13 3.27
CA THR A 148 2.84 -10.17 2.53
C THR A 148 2.13 -9.65 1.28
N THR A 149 1.80 -8.36 1.22
CA THR A 149 0.98 -7.79 0.15
C THR A 149 1.75 -7.69 -1.16
N ASN A 150 1.14 -8.14 -2.27
CA ASN A 150 1.67 -8.00 -3.62
C ASN A 150 0.90 -6.90 -4.40
N VAL A 151 1.37 -5.65 -4.27
CA VAL A 151 0.70 -4.47 -4.86
C VAL A 151 0.80 -4.46 -6.39
N GLN A 152 1.93 -4.89 -6.95
CA GLN A 152 2.10 -5.00 -8.40
C GLN A 152 1.09 -5.97 -9.01
N ALA A 153 0.94 -7.16 -8.40
CA ALA A 153 -0.04 -8.15 -8.85
C ALA A 153 -1.47 -7.62 -8.76
N PHE A 154 -1.80 -6.82 -7.74
CA PHE A 154 -3.12 -6.18 -7.64
C PHE A 154 -3.38 -5.21 -8.81
N PHE A 155 -2.43 -4.34 -9.16
CA PHE A 155 -2.58 -3.45 -10.31
C PHE A 155 -2.74 -4.22 -11.63
N ARG A 156 -1.90 -5.24 -11.85
CA ARG A 156 -2.00 -6.09 -13.04
C ARG A 156 -3.33 -6.83 -13.11
N LEU A 157 -3.78 -7.42 -12.00
CA LEU A 157 -5.05 -8.15 -11.90
C LEU A 157 -6.22 -7.33 -12.46
N LEU A 158 -6.37 -6.07 -12.02
CA LEU A 158 -7.49 -5.23 -12.45
C LEU A 158 -7.46 -4.93 -13.95
N ILE A 159 -6.28 -4.65 -14.49
CA ILE A 159 -6.08 -4.37 -15.92
C ILE A 159 -6.29 -5.64 -16.75
N ASP A 160 -5.72 -6.77 -16.33
CA ASP A 160 -5.85 -8.05 -17.04
C ASP A 160 -7.28 -8.58 -17.02
N CYS A 161 -8.01 -8.38 -15.93
CA CYS A 161 -9.46 -8.60 -15.90
C CYS A 161 -10.17 -7.69 -16.92
N ALA A 162 -9.86 -6.39 -16.96
CA ALA A 162 -10.52 -5.45 -17.89
C ALA A 162 -10.21 -5.75 -19.37
N ARG A 163 -9.00 -6.21 -19.70
CA ARG A 163 -8.60 -6.64 -21.06
C ARG A 163 -9.35 -7.89 -21.52
N ASP A 164 -9.75 -8.76 -20.59
CA ASP A 164 -10.41 -10.01 -20.92
C ASP A 164 -11.81 -9.77 -21.53
N PRO A 165 -12.16 -10.40 -22.68
CA PRO A 165 -13.47 -10.23 -23.31
C PRO A 165 -14.64 -10.63 -22.40
N ARG A 166 -14.42 -11.51 -21.42
CA ARG A 166 -15.45 -11.89 -20.43
C ARG A 166 -15.77 -10.76 -19.45
N PHE A 167 -14.97 -9.71 -19.37
CA PHE A 167 -15.35 -8.49 -18.65
C PHE A 167 -16.37 -7.71 -19.47
N ASN A 168 -17.61 -8.15 -19.39
CA ASN A 168 -18.76 -7.56 -20.06
C ASN A 168 -20.02 -7.73 -19.21
N ALA A 169 -21.06 -7.00 -19.56
CA ALA A 169 -22.28 -6.95 -18.76
C ALA A 169 -23.02 -8.29 -18.69
N ASP A 170 -23.00 -9.12 -19.73
CA ASP A 170 -23.70 -10.40 -19.72
C ASP A 170 -23.10 -11.38 -18.71
N ILE A 171 -21.78 -11.55 -18.76
CA ILE A 171 -21.06 -12.47 -17.87
C ILE A 171 -21.05 -11.95 -16.44
N LEU A 172 -20.70 -10.68 -16.23
CA LEU A 172 -20.61 -10.12 -14.89
C LEU A 172 -21.98 -10.06 -14.22
N MET A 173 -23.06 -9.66 -14.92
CA MET A 173 -24.40 -9.69 -14.33
C MET A 173 -24.87 -11.11 -14.02
N ALA A 174 -24.53 -12.10 -14.84
CA ALA A 174 -24.87 -13.50 -14.56
C ALA A 174 -24.25 -13.98 -13.23
N GLU A 175 -23.00 -13.62 -12.93
CA GLU A 175 -22.39 -13.95 -11.64
C GLU A 175 -22.90 -13.09 -10.48
N ILE A 176 -23.15 -11.80 -10.69
CA ILE A 176 -23.71 -10.90 -9.66
C ILE A 176 -25.09 -11.40 -9.22
N ASN A 177 -25.94 -11.79 -10.17
CA ASN A 177 -27.30 -12.28 -9.89
C ASN A 177 -27.33 -13.63 -9.14
N ARG A 178 -26.20 -14.35 -9.05
CA ARG A 178 -26.09 -15.58 -8.25
C ARG A 178 -25.81 -15.32 -6.77
N VAL A 179 -25.34 -14.13 -6.43
CA VAL A 179 -24.86 -13.80 -5.08
C VAL A 179 -25.61 -12.65 -4.42
N THR A 180 -26.39 -11.89 -5.21
CA THR A 180 -27.24 -10.81 -4.72
C THR A 180 -28.42 -10.57 -5.67
N HIS A 181 -29.42 -9.83 -5.21
CA HIS A 181 -30.56 -9.40 -6.02
C HIS A 181 -30.62 -7.87 -6.08
N LEU A 182 -30.07 -7.30 -7.15
CA LEU A 182 -30.17 -5.87 -7.44
C LEU A 182 -31.61 -5.50 -7.82
N ASP A 183 -32.07 -4.30 -7.44
CA ASP A 183 -33.35 -3.80 -7.93
C ASP A 183 -33.30 -3.49 -9.43
N TRP A 184 -34.46 -3.32 -10.06
CA TRP A 184 -34.54 -3.16 -11.51
C TRP A 184 -33.77 -1.95 -12.05
N ILE A 185 -33.64 -0.86 -11.26
CA ILE A 185 -32.89 0.33 -11.66
C ILE A 185 -31.40 0.00 -11.62
N ASP A 186 -30.93 -0.57 -10.53
CA ASP A 186 -29.53 -0.98 -10.38
C ASP A 186 -29.14 -2.03 -11.43
N GLN A 187 -30.01 -2.98 -11.78
CA GLN A 187 -29.74 -3.93 -12.85
C GLN A 187 -29.48 -3.23 -14.19
N LEU A 188 -30.30 -2.23 -14.55
CA LEU A 188 -30.11 -1.44 -15.75
C LEU A 188 -28.84 -0.59 -15.67
N LEU A 189 -28.58 0.06 -14.53
CA LEU A 189 -27.37 0.85 -14.32
C LEU A 189 -26.12 -0.03 -14.42
N TYR A 190 -26.10 -1.19 -13.78
CA TYR A 190 -24.98 -2.13 -13.86
C TYR A 190 -24.74 -2.61 -15.29
N ARG A 191 -25.80 -3.06 -15.96
CA ARG A 191 -25.71 -3.60 -17.30
C ARG A 191 -25.24 -2.57 -18.33
N PHE A 192 -25.82 -1.38 -18.33
CA PHE A 192 -25.65 -0.42 -19.42
C PHE A 192 -24.67 0.71 -19.12
N LEU A 193 -24.34 0.98 -17.85
CA LEU A 193 -23.46 2.09 -17.46
C LEU A 193 -22.27 1.62 -16.62
N ILE A 194 -22.51 1.06 -15.45
CA ILE A 194 -21.45 0.82 -14.45
C ILE A 194 -20.41 -0.20 -14.97
N ILE A 195 -20.83 -1.35 -15.52
CA ILE A 195 -19.89 -2.35 -16.04
C ILE A 195 -19.09 -1.82 -17.25
N PRO A 196 -19.73 -1.27 -18.31
CA PRO A 196 -19.01 -0.67 -19.43
C PRO A 196 -18.05 0.44 -19.02
N MET A 197 -18.51 1.37 -18.16
CA MET A 197 -17.67 2.49 -17.69
C MET A 197 -16.50 1.99 -16.83
N THR A 198 -16.70 0.99 -15.98
CA THR A 198 -15.61 0.40 -15.18
C THR A 198 -14.55 -0.20 -16.08
N LYS A 199 -14.95 -0.98 -17.09
CA LYS A 199 -14.00 -1.53 -18.08
C LYS A 199 -13.22 -0.42 -18.78
N GLN A 200 -13.93 0.58 -19.30
CA GLN A 200 -13.32 1.70 -20.00
C GLN A 200 -12.30 2.43 -19.11
N ARG A 201 -12.64 2.75 -17.86
CA ARG A 201 -11.77 3.47 -16.94
C ARG A 201 -10.53 2.67 -16.55
N LEU A 202 -10.65 1.35 -16.40
CA LEU A 202 -9.50 0.48 -16.14
C LEU A 202 -8.55 0.44 -17.35
N LEU A 203 -9.09 0.38 -18.57
CA LEU A 203 -8.29 0.42 -19.80
C LEU A 203 -7.68 1.80 -20.07
N GLU A 204 -8.36 2.90 -19.73
CA GLU A 204 -7.78 4.25 -19.82
C GLU A 204 -6.54 4.43 -18.94
N ARG A 205 -6.47 3.72 -17.80
CA ARG A 205 -5.31 3.70 -16.90
C ARG A 205 -4.20 2.76 -17.36
N GLU A 206 -4.44 1.87 -18.31
CA GLU A 206 -3.48 0.88 -18.81
C GLU A 206 -2.16 1.53 -19.25
N ALA A 207 -2.23 2.65 -19.97
CA ALA A 207 -1.05 3.38 -20.42
C ALA A 207 -0.16 3.85 -19.26
N GLN A 208 -0.75 4.24 -18.13
CA GLN A 208 -0.02 4.68 -16.93
C GLN A 208 0.63 3.51 -16.19
N PHE A 209 0.13 2.29 -16.38
CA PHE A 209 0.66 1.05 -15.83
C PHE A 209 1.47 0.23 -16.85
N ALA A 210 1.69 0.72 -18.07
CA ALA A 210 2.40 -0.05 -19.10
C ALA A 210 3.79 -0.52 -18.64
N TRP A 211 4.45 0.27 -17.79
CA TRP A 211 5.77 -0.03 -17.23
C TRP A 211 5.80 -1.20 -16.27
N ILE A 212 4.71 -1.45 -15.53
CA ILE A 212 4.65 -2.64 -14.68
C ILE A 212 4.51 -3.92 -15.50
N TYR A 213 4.36 -3.84 -16.83
CA TYR A 213 4.38 -4.99 -17.74
C TYR A 213 5.70 -5.14 -18.51
N ARG A 214 6.72 -4.32 -18.22
CA ARG A 214 8.05 -4.48 -18.83
C ARG A 214 8.69 -5.80 -18.40
N GLU A 215 9.04 -6.64 -19.38
CA GLU A 215 9.68 -7.94 -19.12
C GLU A 215 11.12 -7.82 -18.62
N ASP A 216 11.79 -6.70 -18.91
CA ASP A 216 13.16 -6.43 -18.45
C ASP A 216 13.22 -5.89 -17.01
N PHE A 217 12.07 -5.58 -16.40
CA PHE A 217 11.96 -5.21 -15.00
C PHE A 217 11.55 -6.44 -14.18
N PRO A 218 12.33 -6.83 -13.16
CA PRO A 218 11.93 -7.88 -12.24
C PRO A 218 10.58 -7.57 -11.56
N GLU A 219 9.90 -8.62 -11.08
CA GLU A 219 8.74 -8.43 -10.23
C GLU A 219 9.13 -7.72 -8.92
N TRP A 220 8.29 -6.79 -8.48
CA TRP A 220 8.41 -6.19 -7.16
C TRP A 220 8.15 -7.26 -6.10
N GLY A 221 7.18 -8.15 -6.32
CA GLY A 221 6.83 -9.21 -5.38
C GLY A 221 6.30 -8.71 -4.04
N ARG A 222 6.10 -9.63 -3.10
CA ARG A 222 5.49 -9.34 -1.80
C ARG A 222 6.29 -8.36 -0.95
N GLY A 223 5.58 -7.41 -0.35
CA GLY A 223 6.12 -6.46 0.61
C GLY A 223 6.89 -5.29 0.01
N ARG A 224 6.82 -5.11 -1.32
CA ARG A 224 7.50 -4.02 -2.01
C ARG A 224 6.58 -3.23 -2.91
N ASP A 225 6.92 -1.97 -3.07
CA ASP A 225 6.36 -1.07 -4.07
C ASP A 225 7.45 -0.20 -4.69
N ASP A 226 7.22 0.28 -5.91
CA ASP A 226 8.11 1.26 -6.55
C ASP A 226 7.44 2.65 -6.48
N GLY A 227 7.37 3.17 -5.26
CA GLY A 227 6.60 4.38 -4.92
C GLY A 227 7.03 5.64 -5.68
N MET A 228 8.32 5.75 -6.02
CA MET A 228 8.83 6.91 -6.77
C MET A 228 8.52 6.80 -8.25
N ASN A 229 8.65 5.63 -8.89
CA ASN A 229 8.19 5.47 -10.26
C ASN A 229 6.67 5.61 -10.38
N LEU A 230 5.92 5.12 -9.39
CA LEU A 230 4.47 5.39 -9.29
C LEU A 230 4.21 6.91 -9.28
N THR A 231 4.88 7.67 -8.41
CA THR A 231 4.72 9.13 -8.38
C THR A 231 5.13 9.79 -9.70
N LYS A 232 6.25 9.35 -10.28
CA LYS A 232 6.83 9.88 -11.52
C LYS A 232 5.88 9.72 -12.71
N TYR A 233 5.25 8.54 -12.86
CA TYR A 233 4.40 8.25 -14.01
C TYR A 233 2.93 8.66 -13.79
N PHE A 234 2.40 8.57 -12.56
CA PHE A 234 1.02 8.96 -12.27
C PHE A 234 0.83 10.45 -12.02
N MET A 235 1.66 11.04 -11.16
CA MET A 235 1.45 12.42 -10.68
C MET A 235 2.01 13.44 -11.66
N ILE A 236 3.27 13.31 -12.06
CA ILE A 236 3.94 14.28 -12.94
C ILE A 236 3.96 13.87 -14.41
N LYS A 237 3.45 12.67 -14.74
CA LYS A 237 3.35 12.15 -16.11
C LYS A 237 4.67 12.22 -16.89
N ALA A 238 5.79 11.95 -16.21
CA ALA A 238 7.09 11.94 -16.84
C ALA A 238 7.15 10.81 -17.90
N PRO A 239 7.98 10.97 -18.94
CA PRO A 239 8.20 9.90 -19.90
C PRO A 239 8.78 8.67 -19.21
N MET A 240 8.43 7.49 -19.73
CA MET A 240 8.99 6.23 -19.28
C MET A 240 10.51 6.22 -19.46
N ASP A 241 11.23 5.70 -18.46
CA ASP A 241 12.68 5.55 -18.49
C ASP A 241 13.09 4.17 -17.98
N ASP A 242 14.39 3.92 -17.87
CA ASP A 242 14.95 2.63 -17.46
C ASP A 242 15.29 2.58 -15.96
N THR A 243 14.84 3.55 -15.16
CA THR A 243 15.09 3.53 -13.72
C THR A 243 14.12 2.57 -13.02
N PHE A 244 14.62 1.78 -12.07
CA PHE A 244 13.83 0.76 -11.39
C PHE A 244 14.37 0.59 -9.97
N GLY A 245 13.49 0.70 -8.97
CA GLY A 245 13.90 0.61 -7.58
C GLY A 245 12.77 0.35 -6.61
N PRO A 246 12.11 -0.83 -6.66
CA PRO A 246 11.16 -1.25 -5.65
C PRO A 246 11.80 -1.24 -4.26
N ALA A 247 11.16 -0.55 -3.33
CA ALA A 247 11.55 -0.48 -1.94
C ALA A 247 10.67 -1.40 -1.09
N ASP A 248 11.17 -1.80 0.07
CA ASP A 248 10.37 -2.45 1.11
C ASP A 248 9.31 -1.48 1.65
N MET A 249 8.14 -1.97 2.04
CA MET A 249 7.12 -1.12 2.66
C MET A 249 7.55 -0.74 4.09
N PRO A 250 7.73 0.55 4.44
CA PRO A 250 8.27 0.91 5.74
C PRO A 250 7.24 0.76 6.87
N ALA A 251 7.76 0.63 8.09
CA ALA A 251 6.97 0.88 9.29
C ALA A 251 6.67 2.38 9.43
N ILE A 252 5.44 2.73 9.80
CA ILE A 252 4.93 4.10 9.92
C ILE A 252 4.33 4.39 11.31
N TRP A 253 4.70 3.61 12.32
CA TRP A 253 4.42 3.93 13.71
C TRP A 253 5.43 4.97 14.24
N ASN A 254 5.05 5.60 15.35
CA ASN A 254 5.86 6.55 16.11
C ASN A 254 6.43 7.69 15.26
N LEU A 255 5.63 8.26 14.34
CA LEU A 255 6.11 9.26 13.39
C LEU A 255 6.66 10.53 14.06
N LYS A 256 6.29 10.82 15.32
CA LYS A 256 6.86 11.95 16.10
C LYS A 256 8.35 11.82 16.37
N LYS A 257 8.97 10.65 16.12
CA LYS A 257 10.42 10.46 16.21
C LYS A 257 11.19 11.27 15.17
N TYR A 258 10.57 11.63 14.05
CA TYR A 258 11.18 12.46 13.03
C TYR A 258 11.12 13.94 13.42
N ASP A 259 12.29 14.54 13.61
CA ASP A 259 12.45 15.96 13.92
C ASP A 259 13.22 16.67 12.79
N PRO A 260 12.51 17.41 11.91
CA PRO A 260 13.14 18.16 10.83
C PRO A 260 14.17 19.19 11.30
N ALA A 261 14.08 19.69 12.54
CA ALA A 261 15.05 20.63 13.09
C ALA A 261 16.43 19.99 13.32
N LYS A 262 16.48 18.67 13.47
CA LYS A 262 17.72 17.88 13.57
C LYS A 262 18.18 17.32 12.21
N GLY A 263 17.52 17.71 11.12
CA GLY A 263 17.77 17.14 9.79
C GLY A 263 17.20 15.73 9.60
N SER A 264 16.39 15.25 10.55
CA SER A 264 15.72 13.95 10.47
C SER A 264 14.54 14.03 9.49
N ARG A 265 14.46 13.11 8.53
CA ARG A 265 13.45 13.10 7.47
C ARG A 265 12.84 11.71 7.28
N PRO A 266 11.53 11.62 6.96
CA PRO A 266 10.89 10.35 6.62
C PRO A 266 11.34 9.84 5.23
N ASN A 267 10.83 8.66 4.85
CA ASN A 267 11.17 7.89 3.64
C ASN A 267 12.61 7.36 3.60
N TYR A 268 12.82 6.24 2.89
CA TYR A 268 14.13 5.60 2.81
C TYR A 268 15.22 6.55 2.33
N ALA A 269 14.97 7.41 1.35
CA ALA A 269 15.97 8.32 0.78
C ALA A 269 15.95 9.74 1.37
N SER A 270 15.24 9.98 2.49
CA SER A 270 15.05 11.33 3.05
C SER A 270 14.46 12.32 2.04
N ASP A 271 13.65 11.82 1.09
CA ASP A 271 13.13 12.55 -0.07
C ASP A 271 11.97 13.49 0.25
N THR A 272 11.46 13.47 1.48
CA THR A 272 10.39 14.37 1.95
C THR A 272 10.83 15.15 3.19
N HIS A 273 10.46 16.43 3.28
CA HIS A 273 10.97 17.31 4.32
C HIS A 273 10.44 17.03 5.74
N ASP A 274 9.22 16.52 5.88
CA ASP A 274 8.57 16.30 7.17
C ASP A 274 7.42 15.27 7.10
N VAL A 275 6.94 14.86 8.28
CA VAL A 275 5.84 13.89 8.45
C VAL A 275 4.53 14.37 7.82
N HIS A 276 4.24 15.67 7.89
CA HIS A 276 2.99 16.22 7.34
C HIS A 276 2.97 16.09 5.81
N SER A 277 4.09 16.44 5.17
CA SER A 277 4.27 16.35 3.72
C SER A 277 4.17 14.89 3.24
N VAL A 278 4.84 13.94 3.91
CA VAL A 278 4.82 12.52 3.46
C VAL A 278 3.43 11.89 3.62
N VAL A 279 2.66 12.26 4.64
CA VAL A 279 1.29 11.76 4.81
C VAL A 279 0.39 12.30 3.70
N ILE A 280 0.53 13.57 3.31
CA ILE A 280 -0.20 14.15 2.18
C ILE A 280 0.15 13.42 0.88
N ASP A 281 1.45 13.29 0.57
CA ASP A 281 1.90 12.69 -0.69
C ASP A 281 1.49 11.23 -0.81
N SER A 282 1.62 10.47 0.28
CA SER A 282 1.20 9.07 0.33
C SER A 282 -0.32 8.94 0.17
N ALA A 283 -1.11 9.81 0.81
CA ALA A 283 -2.56 9.82 0.67
C ALA A 283 -3.00 10.17 -0.76
N LEU A 284 -2.34 11.13 -1.41
CA LEU A 284 -2.57 11.46 -2.82
C LEU A 284 -2.21 10.28 -3.75
N GLY A 285 -1.11 9.59 -3.47
CA GLY A 285 -0.72 8.38 -4.19
C GLY A 285 -1.79 7.29 -4.13
N VAL A 286 -2.37 7.04 -2.94
CA VAL A 286 -3.44 6.05 -2.76
C VAL A 286 -4.77 6.50 -3.36
N LEU A 287 -5.10 7.81 -3.31
CA LEU A 287 -6.28 8.37 -4.00
C LEU A 287 -6.19 8.17 -5.52
N GLY A 288 -5.01 8.41 -6.09
CA GLY A 288 -4.75 8.36 -7.53
C GLY A 288 -5.40 9.50 -8.32
N ALA A 289 -5.90 10.53 -7.64
CA ALA A 289 -6.54 11.71 -8.24
C ALA A 289 -6.52 12.90 -7.24
N PRO A 290 -6.70 14.15 -7.71
CA PRO A 290 -6.89 15.30 -6.84
C PRO A 290 -8.10 15.11 -5.91
N PRO A 291 -8.02 15.50 -4.63
CA PRO A 291 -9.16 15.42 -3.72
C PRO A 291 -10.35 16.23 -4.23
N LYS A 292 -11.58 15.71 -4.10
CA LYS A 292 -12.80 16.49 -4.43
C LYS A 292 -13.12 17.56 -3.40
N ASN A 293 -12.59 17.43 -2.19
CA ASN A 293 -12.76 18.37 -1.09
C ASN A 293 -11.48 18.42 -0.24
N ASN A 294 -10.72 19.50 -0.39
CA ASN A 294 -9.43 19.68 0.29
C ASN A 294 -9.60 19.76 1.82
N ALA A 295 -10.64 20.41 2.34
CA ALA A 295 -10.85 20.53 3.78
C ALA A 295 -11.00 19.14 4.43
N ARG A 296 -11.88 18.30 3.86
CA ARG A 296 -12.08 16.93 4.33
C ARG A 296 -10.84 16.05 4.15
N PHE A 297 -10.12 16.23 3.04
CA PHE A 297 -8.85 15.53 2.82
C PHE A 297 -7.84 15.89 3.92
N MET A 298 -7.72 17.17 4.27
CA MET A 298 -6.82 17.62 5.33
C MET A 298 -7.25 17.16 6.72
N GLU A 299 -8.55 17.06 7.02
CA GLU A 299 -9.03 16.44 8.26
C GLU A 299 -8.59 14.97 8.37
N GLN A 300 -8.60 14.23 7.27
CA GLN A 300 -8.13 12.85 7.24
C GLN A 300 -6.60 12.76 7.39
N VAL A 301 -5.85 13.65 6.73
CA VAL A 301 -4.39 13.77 6.87
C VAL A 301 -3.99 14.05 8.31
N GLU A 302 -4.63 15.03 8.97
CA GLU A 302 -4.32 15.37 10.36
C GLU A 302 -4.68 14.25 11.32
N TRP A 303 -5.79 13.54 11.09
CA TRP A 303 -6.11 12.35 11.88
C TRP A 303 -5.06 11.24 11.71
N LEU A 304 -4.66 10.92 10.47
CA LEU A 304 -3.63 9.91 10.19
C LEU A 304 -2.31 10.28 10.85
N LYS A 305 -1.86 11.52 10.67
CA LYS A 305 -0.64 12.04 11.27
C LYS A 305 -0.68 11.94 12.79
N ALA A 306 -1.76 12.37 13.44
CA ALA A 306 -1.91 12.30 14.89
C ALA A 306 -1.89 10.86 15.40
N TYR A 307 -2.67 9.97 14.79
CA TYR A 307 -2.74 8.56 15.15
C TYR A 307 -1.38 7.86 15.00
N LEU A 308 -0.74 7.99 13.84
CA LEU A 308 0.53 7.33 13.53
C LEU A 308 1.72 7.93 14.30
N SER A 309 1.63 9.20 14.71
CA SER A 309 2.64 9.83 15.57
C SER A 309 2.64 9.23 16.97
N GLU A 310 1.48 8.82 17.48
CA GLU A 310 1.35 8.24 18.82
C GLU A 310 1.42 6.71 18.84
N LEU A 311 1.05 6.06 17.73
CA LEU A 311 1.09 4.60 17.59
C LEU A 311 2.49 4.06 17.89
N GLN A 312 2.59 3.11 18.81
CA GLN A 312 3.86 2.45 19.14
C GLN A 312 3.91 1.05 18.52
N PRO A 313 5.10 0.55 18.12
CA PRO A 313 5.24 -0.86 17.78
C PRO A 313 4.90 -1.76 18.96
N PRO A 314 4.42 -2.99 18.72
CA PRO A 314 4.28 -3.98 19.77
C PRO A 314 5.66 -4.45 20.25
N ASN A 315 5.76 -4.73 21.54
CA ASN A 315 6.92 -5.42 22.10
C ASN A 315 7.06 -6.82 21.47
N TYR A 316 8.30 -7.32 21.41
CA TYR A 316 8.57 -8.69 21.00
C TYR A 316 7.81 -9.68 21.91
N PRO A 317 6.93 -10.53 21.35
CA PRO A 317 6.00 -11.32 22.16
C PRO A 317 6.57 -12.65 22.64
N PHE A 318 7.81 -12.99 22.24
CA PHE A 318 8.45 -14.27 22.58
C PHE A 318 9.47 -14.11 23.71
N PRO A 319 9.92 -15.22 24.33
CA PRO A 319 10.93 -15.17 25.38
C PRO A 319 12.22 -14.50 24.91
N ILE A 320 12.83 -13.72 25.82
CA ILE A 320 14.14 -13.07 25.62
C ILE A 320 15.08 -13.54 26.73
N ASP A 321 16.24 -14.06 26.35
CA ASP A 321 17.35 -14.32 27.26
C ASP A 321 17.96 -12.99 27.72
N GLN A 322 17.57 -12.56 28.91
CA GLN A 322 17.96 -11.26 29.47
C GLN A 322 19.46 -11.13 29.69
N ALA A 323 20.16 -12.21 30.06
CA ALA A 323 21.60 -12.17 30.29
C ALA A 323 22.33 -11.97 28.96
N ARG A 324 21.91 -12.70 27.93
CA ARG A 324 22.43 -12.56 26.57
C ARG A 324 22.10 -11.19 25.96
N ALA A 325 20.88 -10.69 26.13
CA ALA A 325 20.48 -9.36 25.68
C ALA A 325 21.31 -8.25 26.36
N ALA A 326 21.66 -8.41 27.64
CA ALA A 326 22.55 -7.47 28.33
C ALA A 326 23.97 -7.45 27.71
N SER A 327 24.52 -8.61 27.34
CA SER A 327 25.77 -8.68 26.58
C SER A 327 25.65 -8.05 25.18
N GLY A 328 24.54 -8.31 24.48
CA GLY A 328 24.22 -7.72 23.19
C GLY A 328 24.12 -6.20 23.22
N LYS A 329 23.60 -5.63 24.30
CA LYS A 329 23.51 -4.18 24.50
C LYS A 329 24.88 -3.51 24.48
N ALA A 330 25.89 -4.14 25.06
CA ALA A 330 27.26 -3.63 25.03
C ALA A 330 27.82 -3.62 23.61
N LEU A 331 27.57 -4.69 22.84
CA LEU A 331 27.96 -4.77 21.42
C LEU A 331 27.23 -3.74 20.56
N PHE A 332 25.94 -3.51 20.81
CA PHE A 332 25.18 -2.47 20.13
C PHE A 332 25.77 -1.08 20.39
N ALA A 333 26.13 -0.80 21.65
CA ALA A 333 26.75 0.47 22.02
C ALA A 333 28.09 0.69 21.30
N SER A 334 28.90 -0.35 21.08
CA SER A 334 30.21 -0.24 20.43
C SER A 334 30.18 -0.28 18.90
N HIS A 335 29.16 -0.86 18.28
CA HIS A 335 29.14 -1.11 16.83
C HIS A 335 27.99 -0.46 16.08
N CYS A 336 26.92 -0.04 16.75
CA CYS A 336 25.66 0.36 16.10
C CYS A 336 25.16 1.73 16.55
N ALA A 337 25.35 2.07 17.83
CA ALA A 337 24.76 3.26 18.45
C ALA A 337 25.20 4.58 17.79
N ASP A 338 26.43 4.66 17.27
CA ASP A 338 26.96 5.85 16.59
C ASP A 338 26.10 6.32 15.41
N CYS A 339 25.33 5.41 14.80
CA CYS A 339 24.36 5.72 13.74
C CYS A 339 22.91 5.60 14.25
N HIS A 340 22.57 4.48 14.89
CA HIS A 340 21.16 4.13 15.18
C HIS A 340 20.63 4.62 16.52
N ALA A 341 21.49 5.18 17.38
CA ALA A 341 21.12 5.77 18.66
C ALA A 341 21.92 7.04 18.92
N SER A 342 21.98 7.93 17.93
CA SER A 342 22.74 9.18 17.97
C SER A 342 21.98 10.30 17.24
N ASP A 343 22.56 11.50 17.20
CA ASP A 343 22.01 12.62 16.44
C ASP A 343 22.01 12.38 14.92
N LYS A 344 22.70 11.33 14.42
CA LYS A 344 22.62 10.91 13.02
C LYS A 344 21.34 10.15 12.71
N THR A 345 20.65 9.58 13.70
CA THR A 345 19.47 8.74 13.48
C THR A 345 18.35 9.54 12.80
N GLY A 346 17.82 9.00 11.71
CA GLY A 346 16.81 9.63 10.86
C GLY A 346 17.35 10.63 9.84
N THR A 347 18.65 10.93 9.86
CA THR A 347 19.31 11.76 8.84
C THR A 347 19.82 10.92 7.66
N ALA A 348 20.07 11.54 6.51
CA ALA A 348 20.58 10.87 5.32
C ALA A 348 22.07 10.50 5.46
N LEU A 349 22.40 9.24 5.18
CA LEU A 349 23.76 8.70 5.08
C LEU A 349 24.17 8.60 3.60
N PRO A 350 25.34 9.12 3.19
CA PRO A 350 25.78 9.02 1.81
C PRO A 350 25.82 7.58 1.30
N LEU A 351 25.38 7.36 0.06
CA LEU A 351 25.32 6.03 -0.54
C LEU A 351 26.68 5.32 -0.55
N ALA A 352 27.76 6.08 -0.77
CA ALA A 352 29.13 5.55 -0.76
C ALA A 352 29.57 5.03 0.62
N GLU A 353 28.99 5.54 1.70
CA GLU A 353 29.29 5.11 3.06
C GLU A 353 28.50 3.85 3.45
N ILE A 354 27.21 3.80 3.10
CA ILE A 354 26.36 2.64 3.42
C ILE A 354 26.52 1.48 2.43
N GLY A 355 26.82 1.76 1.17
CA GLY A 355 27.12 0.79 0.12
C GLY A 355 25.95 -0.09 -0.34
N THR A 356 24.71 0.21 0.03
CA THR A 356 23.51 -0.57 -0.37
C THR A 356 23.10 -0.33 -1.82
N ASP A 357 22.12 -1.09 -2.31
CA ASP A 357 21.59 -0.96 -3.67
C ASP A 357 21.15 0.49 -4.02
N ARG A 358 21.45 0.94 -5.24
CA ARG A 358 21.20 2.31 -5.69
C ARG A 358 19.83 2.48 -6.35
N GLY A 359 19.18 1.40 -6.79
CA GLY A 359 18.02 1.45 -7.68
C GLY A 359 16.92 2.39 -7.21
N ARG A 360 16.54 2.35 -5.93
CA ARG A 360 15.51 3.25 -5.36
C ARG A 360 15.94 4.72 -5.38
N LEU A 361 17.22 5.02 -5.17
CA LEU A 361 17.73 6.39 -5.25
C LEU A 361 17.65 6.92 -6.69
N ASP A 362 18.00 6.09 -7.68
CA ASP A 362 18.06 6.49 -9.10
C ASP A 362 16.68 6.75 -9.72
N THR A 363 15.59 6.24 -9.11
CA THR A 363 14.21 6.48 -9.61
C THR A 363 13.73 7.93 -9.44
N TRP A 364 14.39 8.72 -8.58
CA TRP A 364 13.93 10.04 -8.17
C TRP A 364 15.05 11.09 -8.24
N ASN A 365 14.71 12.31 -8.66
CA ASN A 365 15.67 13.40 -8.78
C ASN A 365 15.02 14.75 -8.46
N LYS A 366 15.87 15.79 -8.40
CA LYS A 366 15.47 17.17 -8.12
C LYS A 366 14.36 17.68 -9.05
N ASP A 367 14.47 17.46 -10.35
CA ASP A 367 13.48 17.95 -11.31
C ASP A 367 12.10 17.29 -11.12
N ALA A 368 12.09 16.00 -10.78
CA ALA A 368 10.87 15.27 -10.43
C ALA A 368 10.25 15.83 -9.13
N ALA A 369 11.08 16.13 -8.12
CA ALA A 369 10.62 16.74 -6.87
C ALA A 369 9.98 18.12 -7.10
N ILE A 370 10.63 19.00 -7.87
CA ILE A 370 10.09 20.33 -8.22
C ILE A 370 8.73 20.20 -8.91
N LYS A 371 8.62 19.31 -9.91
CA LYS A 371 7.36 19.08 -10.63
C LYS A 371 6.27 18.52 -9.72
N ALA A 372 6.59 17.56 -8.86
CA ALA A 372 5.63 16.96 -7.94
C ALA A 372 5.13 17.97 -6.90
N ASN A 373 6.03 18.80 -6.36
CA ASN A 373 5.67 19.90 -5.47
C ASN A 373 4.73 20.91 -6.16
N GLN A 374 5.04 21.27 -7.41
CA GLN A 374 4.20 22.16 -8.20
C GLN A 374 2.80 21.57 -8.46
N VAL A 375 2.71 20.27 -8.80
CA VAL A 375 1.42 19.58 -9.01
C VAL A 375 0.57 19.60 -7.73
N VAL A 376 1.15 19.32 -6.56
CA VAL A 376 0.39 19.36 -5.29
C VAL A 376 -0.03 20.78 -4.92
N LYS A 377 0.81 21.78 -5.20
CA LYS A 377 0.47 23.19 -5.03
C LYS A 377 -0.71 23.61 -5.92
N GLU A 378 -0.74 23.15 -7.17
CA GLU A 378 -1.85 23.38 -8.11
C GLU A 378 -3.16 22.71 -7.68
N MET A 379 -3.10 21.64 -6.88
CA MET A 379 -4.27 21.05 -6.22
C MET A 379 -4.79 21.90 -5.04
N GLY A 380 -4.11 22.99 -4.68
CA GLY A 380 -4.51 23.85 -3.55
C GLY A 380 -4.22 23.24 -2.18
N LEU A 381 -3.17 22.43 -2.09
CA LEU A 381 -2.70 21.81 -0.84
C LEU A 381 -1.36 22.45 -0.45
N GLU A 382 -1.25 22.87 0.82
CA GLU A 382 -0.04 23.47 1.36
C GLU A 382 0.76 22.44 2.16
N ARG A 383 2.05 22.30 1.86
CA ARG A 383 3.04 21.48 2.58
C ARG A 383 4.45 21.94 2.24
N LYS A 384 5.44 21.53 3.04
CA LYS A 384 6.85 21.87 2.78
C LYS A 384 7.41 21.14 1.57
N GLY A 385 7.04 19.87 1.41
CA GLY A 385 7.21 19.20 0.13
C GLY A 385 8.23 18.06 0.08
N LEU A 386 8.42 17.56 -1.14
CA LEU A 386 9.55 16.73 -1.52
C LEU A 386 10.81 17.58 -1.62
N VAL A 387 11.97 16.98 -1.36
CA VAL A 387 13.26 17.68 -1.33
C VAL A 387 13.72 18.01 -2.74
N GLU A 388 13.92 19.30 -3.03
CA GLU A 388 14.33 19.81 -4.35
C GLU A 388 15.86 19.86 -4.52
N GLU A 389 16.53 18.78 -4.12
CA GLU A 389 17.99 18.62 -4.12
C GLU A 389 18.36 17.20 -4.56
N ASP A 390 19.63 16.99 -4.90
CA ASP A 390 20.15 15.64 -5.12
C ASP A 390 20.24 14.91 -3.78
N LEU A 391 19.65 13.71 -3.72
CA LEU A 391 19.58 12.93 -2.51
C LEU A 391 20.91 12.18 -2.30
N PRO A 392 21.58 12.33 -1.14
CA PRO A 392 22.93 11.80 -0.96
C PRO A 392 22.97 10.28 -0.75
N GLY A 393 21.85 9.66 -0.34
CA GLY A 393 21.75 8.23 -0.03
C GLY A 393 20.49 7.91 0.76
N TYR A 394 20.60 7.04 1.76
CA TYR A 394 19.46 6.54 2.54
C TYR A 394 19.51 7.01 3.99
N HIS A 395 18.36 7.22 4.61
CA HIS A 395 18.30 7.61 6.02
C HIS A 395 18.75 6.46 6.93
N ILE A 396 19.36 6.82 8.05
CA ILE A 396 19.68 5.87 9.12
C ILE A 396 18.38 5.60 9.90
N PRO A 397 17.81 4.38 9.85
CA PRO A 397 16.51 4.14 10.47
C PRO A 397 16.60 4.16 12.00
N PHE A 398 15.56 4.73 12.62
CA PHE A 398 15.19 4.39 13.99
C PHE A 398 14.87 2.89 14.07
N LEU A 399 15.23 2.23 15.17
CA LEU A 399 15.12 0.78 15.32
C LEU A 399 13.91 0.34 16.16
N ASP A 400 12.95 1.22 16.40
CA ASP A 400 11.72 0.90 17.14
C ASP A 400 10.90 -0.19 16.41
N GLY A 401 10.61 -1.29 17.12
CA GLY A 401 9.88 -2.43 16.59
C GLY A 401 10.66 -3.23 15.54
N LEU A 402 11.99 -3.20 15.58
CA LEU A 402 12.88 -3.80 14.57
C LEU A 402 12.59 -5.28 14.29
N TRP A 403 12.18 -6.01 15.32
CA TRP A 403 11.88 -7.43 15.22
C TRP A 403 10.82 -7.73 14.14
N LEU A 404 9.85 -6.83 13.93
CA LEU A 404 8.74 -7.04 13.01
C LEU A 404 8.96 -6.37 11.63
N ARG A 405 10.18 -5.92 11.34
CA ARG A 405 10.52 -5.14 10.14
C ARG A 405 11.30 -5.91 9.09
N ALA A 406 11.32 -7.24 9.18
CA ALA A 406 11.91 -8.07 8.14
C ALA A 406 11.03 -8.08 6.88
N PRO A 407 11.62 -8.24 5.68
CA PRO A 407 13.06 -8.27 5.41
C PRO A 407 13.78 -6.91 5.60
N TYR A 408 15.10 -6.93 5.72
CA TYR A 408 15.94 -5.77 6.04
C TYR A 408 16.63 -5.14 4.82
N LEU A 409 17.16 -3.93 5.03
CA LEU A 409 17.58 -2.94 4.02
C LEU A 409 16.39 -2.24 3.34
N HIS A 410 16.65 -1.14 2.62
CA HIS A 410 15.60 -0.33 2.01
C HIS A 410 14.78 -1.06 0.93
N ASN A 411 15.34 -2.13 0.35
CA ASN A 411 14.71 -2.97 -0.67
C ASN A 411 14.32 -4.36 -0.13
N GLY A 412 14.48 -4.61 1.17
CA GLY A 412 14.17 -5.88 1.82
C GLY A 412 14.94 -7.07 1.23
N SER A 413 16.21 -6.88 0.88
CA SER A 413 17.05 -7.88 0.22
C SER A 413 17.80 -8.81 1.18
N VAL A 414 17.62 -8.63 2.49
CA VAL A 414 18.21 -9.49 3.53
C VAL A 414 17.09 -10.04 4.42
N PRO A 415 16.87 -11.37 4.49
CA PRO A 415 15.63 -11.92 5.05
C PRO A 415 15.50 -11.79 6.57
N THR A 416 16.61 -11.79 7.32
CA THR A 416 16.59 -11.81 8.79
C THR A 416 17.67 -10.91 9.40
N LEU A 417 17.54 -10.49 10.67
CA LEU A 417 18.59 -9.70 11.34
C LEU A 417 19.87 -10.51 11.44
N ARG A 418 19.76 -11.81 11.70
CA ARG A 418 20.92 -12.68 11.78
C ARG A 418 21.69 -12.72 10.46
N ASP A 419 20.99 -12.78 9.33
CA ASP A 419 21.61 -12.74 8.00
C ASP A 419 22.21 -11.36 7.69
N LEU A 420 21.64 -10.26 8.21
CA LEU A 420 22.21 -8.91 8.04
C LEU A 420 23.60 -8.76 8.68
N LEU A 421 23.84 -9.47 9.78
CA LEU A 421 25.12 -9.54 10.47
C LEU A 421 26.12 -10.52 9.81
N GLU A 422 25.77 -11.16 8.70
CA GLU A 422 26.74 -11.92 7.91
C GLU A 422 27.43 -11.03 6.86
N PRO A 423 28.73 -11.28 6.56
CA PRO A 423 29.39 -10.69 5.41
C PRO A 423 28.55 -10.92 4.15
N VAL A 424 28.58 -9.97 3.20
CA VAL A 424 27.71 -10.02 2.00
C VAL A 424 27.85 -11.33 1.22
N ALA A 425 29.03 -11.95 1.23
CA ALA A 425 29.29 -13.23 0.58
C ALA A 425 28.46 -14.39 1.17
N ASN A 426 28.10 -14.33 2.46
CA ASN A 426 27.40 -15.38 3.19
C ASN A 426 25.88 -15.13 3.30
N ARG A 427 25.40 -13.94 2.91
CA ARG A 427 23.96 -13.62 2.92
C ARG A 427 23.21 -14.48 1.90
N PRO A 428 21.96 -14.90 2.19
CA PRO A 428 21.12 -15.61 1.23
C PRO A 428 21.02 -14.85 -0.11
N LYS A 429 21.28 -15.55 -1.21
CA LYS A 429 21.21 -14.98 -2.58
C LYS A 429 19.83 -15.11 -3.21
N VAL A 430 19.06 -16.11 -2.75
CA VAL A 430 17.69 -16.37 -3.19
C VAL A 430 16.87 -16.78 -1.98
N PHE A 431 15.69 -16.18 -1.81
CA PHE A 431 14.73 -16.53 -0.76
C PHE A 431 13.31 -16.10 -1.16
N TRP A 432 12.29 -16.56 -0.42
CA TRP A 432 10.89 -16.22 -0.70
C TRP A 432 10.32 -15.25 0.33
N ARG A 433 9.71 -14.18 -0.17
CA ARG A 433 9.13 -13.09 0.63
C ARG A 433 7.65 -13.30 0.88
N GLY A 434 7.16 -12.83 2.03
CA GLY A 434 5.73 -12.74 2.34
C GLY A 434 5.08 -13.99 2.92
N TYR A 435 5.88 -14.97 3.36
CA TYR A 435 5.41 -15.97 4.31
C TYR A 435 5.46 -15.38 5.72
N ASP A 436 4.38 -15.52 6.48
CA ASP A 436 4.18 -14.81 7.74
C ASP A 436 4.51 -15.66 8.98
N VAL A 437 5.10 -16.85 8.83
CA VAL A 437 5.62 -17.62 9.98
C VAL A 437 6.94 -17.00 10.45
N TYR A 438 6.97 -16.64 11.72
CA TYR A 438 8.07 -15.89 12.30
C TYR A 438 9.25 -16.80 12.71
N ASP A 439 10.47 -16.43 12.33
CA ASP A 439 11.70 -17.10 12.76
C ASP A 439 12.28 -16.36 13.99
N GLN A 440 12.09 -16.95 15.16
CA GLN A 440 12.55 -16.38 16.44
C GLN A 440 14.07 -16.44 16.61
N ALA A 441 14.74 -17.40 15.97
CA ALA A 441 16.18 -17.59 16.09
C ALA A 441 16.92 -16.55 15.26
N LYS A 442 16.50 -16.36 14.01
CA LYS A 442 17.12 -15.40 13.10
C LYS A 442 16.56 -13.99 13.17
N VAL A 443 15.37 -13.82 13.77
CA VAL A 443 14.59 -12.58 13.86
C VAL A 443 14.23 -12.07 12.47
N GLY A 444 13.11 -12.58 11.98
CA GLY A 444 12.51 -12.28 10.69
C GLY A 444 11.42 -13.29 10.36
N PHE A 445 11.25 -13.62 9.08
CA PHE A 445 10.29 -14.63 8.64
C PHE A 445 11.00 -15.85 8.05
N VAL A 446 10.34 -17.00 8.08
CA VAL A 446 10.80 -18.20 7.39
C VAL A 446 10.71 -17.98 5.87
N THR A 447 11.79 -18.23 5.14
CA THR A 447 11.88 -17.83 3.71
C THR A 447 12.32 -18.93 2.75
N ASP A 448 12.70 -20.13 3.22
CA ASP A 448 13.34 -21.18 2.41
C ASP A 448 12.67 -22.57 2.51
N THR A 449 11.47 -22.65 3.12
CA THR A 449 10.68 -23.90 3.20
C THR A 449 9.75 -24.09 1.99
N PRO A 450 9.27 -25.32 1.71
CA PRO A 450 8.26 -25.55 0.67
C PRO A 450 7.00 -24.69 0.82
N GLU A 451 6.58 -24.40 2.05
CA GLU A 451 5.43 -23.53 2.34
C GLU A 451 5.73 -22.09 1.96
N ALA A 452 6.91 -21.57 2.31
CA ALA A 452 7.36 -20.23 1.92
C ALA A 452 7.46 -20.11 0.39
N GLN A 453 7.98 -21.14 -0.29
CA GLN A 453 8.07 -21.19 -1.75
C GLN A 453 6.70 -21.23 -2.44
N ARG A 454 5.71 -21.85 -1.79
CA ARG A 454 4.35 -21.98 -2.32
C ARG A 454 3.58 -20.68 -2.26
N VAL A 455 3.74 -19.91 -1.19
CA VAL A 455 2.93 -18.69 -0.95
C VAL A 455 3.68 -17.40 -1.26
N GLY A 456 5.00 -17.39 -1.14
CA GLY A 456 5.82 -16.20 -1.27
C GLY A 456 6.27 -15.91 -2.68
N THR A 457 6.77 -14.68 -2.90
CA THR A 457 7.46 -14.33 -4.16
C THR A 457 8.95 -14.59 -4.03
N LYS A 458 9.55 -15.21 -5.04
CA LYS A 458 11.01 -15.37 -5.10
C LYS A 458 11.69 -13.99 -5.22
N LEU A 459 12.66 -13.72 -4.35
CA LEU A 459 13.63 -12.64 -4.51
C LEU A 459 14.99 -13.24 -4.89
N ASP A 460 15.57 -12.76 -5.98
CA ASP A 460 16.95 -13.04 -6.39
C ASP A 460 17.79 -11.77 -6.23
N THR A 461 18.84 -11.82 -5.41
CA THR A 461 19.65 -10.63 -5.10
C THR A 461 20.54 -10.17 -6.24
N ALA A 462 20.68 -10.98 -7.29
CA ALA A 462 21.37 -10.59 -8.53
C ALA A 462 20.44 -9.83 -9.50
N SER A 463 19.13 -9.81 -9.24
CA SER A 463 18.17 -9.06 -10.05
C SER A 463 18.28 -7.55 -9.81
N LYS A 464 17.91 -6.75 -10.82
CA LYS A 464 17.90 -5.29 -10.73
C LYS A 464 17.05 -4.82 -9.55
N GLY A 465 17.59 -3.95 -8.69
CA GLY A 465 16.92 -3.48 -7.47
C GLY A 465 16.84 -4.53 -6.34
N GLY A 466 17.37 -5.74 -6.54
CA GLY A 466 17.41 -6.82 -5.55
C GLY A 466 18.71 -6.89 -4.74
N GLY A 467 19.68 -6.01 -4.99
CA GLY A 467 21.01 -6.09 -4.40
C GLY A 467 21.02 -6.12 -2.87
N ASN A 468 21.77 -7.05 -2.29
CA ASN A 468 21.89 -7.26 -0.83
C ASN A 468 23.24 -6.80 -0.25
N GLN A 469 23.97 -5.98 -0.99
CA GLN A 469 25.26 -5.39 -0.58
C GLN A 469 25.10 -4.27 0.46
N GLY A 470 26.22 -3.82 1.01
CA GLY A 470 26.27 -2.70 1.94
C GLY A 470 25.88 -3.09 3.37
N HIS A 471 25.97 -2.11 4.27
CA HIS A 471 25.75 -2.29 5.70
C HIS A 471 26.58 -3.48 6.25
N GLU A 472 27.90 -3.46 6.06
CA GLU A 472 28.80 -4.53 6.55
C GLU A 472 29.30 -4.29 7.99
N PHE A 473 28.55 -3.51 8.78
CA PHE A 473 28.81 -3.29 10.20
C PHE A 473 28.46 -4.52 11.03
N GLY A 474 29.27 -4.84 12.04
CA GLY A 474 29.06 -6.01 12.91
C GLY A 474 29.32 -7.38 12.24
N THR A 475 29.71 -7.41 10.96
CA THR A 475 29.92 -8.66 10.21
C THR A 475 31.11 -9.48 10.71
N ALA A 476 32.11 -8.81 11.29
CA ALA A 476 33.32 -9.39 11.87
C ALA A 476 33.13 -9.92 13.31
N LEU A 477 31.97 -9.70 13.94
CA LEU A 477 31.66 -10.28 15.24
C LEU A 477 31.68 -11.81 15.16
N SER A 478 32.08 -12.47 16.25
CA SER A 478 31.97 -13.92 16.36
C SER A 478 30.51 -14.36 16.37
N ALA A 479 30.24 -15.64 16.07
CA ALA A 479 28.86 -16.15 16.08
C ALA A 479 28.15 -15.92 17.42
N PRO A 480 28.73 -16.20 18.62
CA PRO A 480 28.09 -15.91 19.90
C PRO A 480 27.81 -14.42 20.13
N GLU A 481 28.69 -13.53 19.66
CA GLU A 481 28.46 -12.08 19.75
C GLU A 481 27.30 -11.64 18.85
N LYS A 482 27.19 -12.21 17.64
CA LYS A 482 26.04 -11.96 16.75
C LYS A 482 24.73 -12.44 17.39
N GLU A 483 24.72 -13.64 17.99
CA GLU A 483 23.55 -14.13 18.73
C GLU A 483 23.19 -13.22 19.92
N ALA A 484 24.19 -12.71 20.64
CA ALA A 484 23.98 -11.77 21.74
C ALA A 484 23.39 -10.44 21.25
N LEU A 485 23.95 -9.89 20.17
CA LEU A 485 23.45 -8.67 19.54
C LEU A 485 22.00 -8.84 19.06
N VAL A 486 21.70 -9.93 18.35
CA VAL A 486 20.33 -10.25 17.89
C VAL A 486 19.37 -10.34 19.07
N GLU A 487 19.77 -10.97 20.19
CA GLU A 487 18.93 -11.06 21.39
C GLU A 487 18.61 -9.68 21.98
N TYR A 488 19.57 -8.74 21.97
CA TYR A 488 19.32 -7.35 22.36
C TYR A 488 18.39 -6.63 21.37
N LEU A 489 18.58 -6.84 20.07
CA LEU A 489 17.75 -6.21 19.03
C LEU A 489 16.27 -6.63 19.11
N LYS A 490 15.94 -7.78 19.73
CA LYS A 490 14.55 -8.16 20.06
C LYS A 490 13.89 -7.22 21.07
N THR A 491 14.65 -6.46 21.85
CA THR A 491 14.14 -5.56 22.89
C THR A 491 13.82 -4.15 22.39
N LEU A 492 14.12 -3.84 21.12
CA LEU A 492 14.02 -2.50 20.51
C LEU A 492 12.68 -2.21 19.83
#